data_AF-A0A1X9ZDK7-F1
#
_entry.id   AF-A0A1X9ZDK7-F1
#
_cell.length_a   1.000
_cell.length_b   1.000
_cell.length_c   1.000
_cell.angle_alpha   90.00
_cell.angle_beta   90.00
_cell.angle_gamma   90.00
#
_symmetry.space_group_name_H-M   'P 1'
#
loop_
_entity.id
_entity.type
_entity.pdbx_description
1 polymer ?
#
loop_
_entity_poly.entity_id
_entity_poly.type
_entity_poly.pdbx_seq_one_letter_code
_entity_poly.pdbx_strand_id
1 'polypeptide(L)'
;MGVRIEKEWLVRRAKKDSSVSYSSNKKFRESSYSYNASSKLKTQRNFHNSNEVMVKITSSGKNLKAIKSHMDYISRNGDIQLEDEQGLVYKGREEVRELRDYLRDNGVKIKKKNELKREYRQTMNIVFSMRDKNIPEEKIKKAVKATLKKLYPDNMFVLAYHGDTDNPHCHVILKIADNNGNRVNINLHDLQEIRTHFARYLNSLSVEAKATPFKKSVNKLPSRAVEIVDFGKDFYQHKPENKISYFVTYKAQNGKNVTIWSKTLEQSLLSSDVKRGDVISLKVSHIEKVSLPRFINDKSGNMSNEIILNRKHWKADIVERYKGLSYKADPLIEYQRARRLSMLNALNQQERIAKSNEKALSPKERYEQNKRKLLSERKLPSAQERFR
;
A
#
# COMPACT_ATOMS: atom_id res chain seq x y z
N MET A 1 77.93 17.33 18.55
CA MET A 1 77.30 17.93 19.75
C MET A 1 76.09 18.71 19.25
N GLY A 2 74.90 18.13 19.22
CA GLY A 2 73.98 17.99 20.36
C GLY A 2 72.88 19.05 20.20
N VAL A 3 71.58 18.86 20.37
CA VAL A 3 70.77 17.84 21.05
C VAL A 3 69.33 17.98 20.50
N ARG A 4 68.62 16.87 20.30
CA ARG A 4 67.15 16.79 20.14
C ARG A 4 66.45 17.23 21.43
N ILE A 5 65.29 17.88 21.37
CA ILE A 5 64.15 17.58 22.27
C ILE A 5 62.84 17.93 21.56
N GLU A 6 61.98 16.93 21.38
CA GLU A 6 60.53 17.06 21.27
C GLU A 6 59.91 17.18 22.68
N LYS A 7 58.91 18.06 22.85
CA LYS A 7 57.70 17.91 23.72
C LYS A 7 57.24 19.26 24.28
N GLU A 8 56.13 19.76 23.77
CA GLU A 8 55.17 20.65 24.44
C GLU A 8 53.78 20.24 23.92
N TRP A 9 52.70 20.06 24.69
CA TRP A 9 52.36 20.58 26.01
C TRP A 9 51.15 19.82 26.61
N LEU A 10 51.00 19.99 27.93
CA LEU A 10 50.12 19.34 28.93
C LEU A 10 48.60 19.50 28.66
N VAL A 11 47.72 18.53 28.92
CA VAL A 11 47.25 17.93 30.20
C VAL A 11 46.58 18.90 31.19
N ARG A 12 45.33 18.52 31.53
CA ARG A 12 44.44 18.89 32.67
C ARG A 12 43.59 20.16 32.53
N ARG A 13 42.39 20.28 33.10
CA ARG A 13 41.30 19.40 33.59
C ARG A 13 40.36 20.37 34.33
N ALA A 14 39.11 20.50 33.86
CA ALA A 14 37.87 20.79 34.59
C ALA A 14 37.77 21.96 35.63
N LYS A 15 36.80 22.86 35.38
CA LYS A 15 35.67 23.33 36.23
C LYS A 15 35.28 24.75 35.77
N LYS A 16 34.06 25.27 35.85
CA LYS A 16 32.67 24.77 36.01
C LYS A 16 31.78 26.04 35.89
N ASP A 17 30.60 25.89 35.29
CA ASP A 17 29.39 26.76 35.32
C ASP A 17 29.43 28.22 34.81
N SER A 18 28.83 28.44 33.64
CA SER A 18 27.55 29.17 33.52
C SER A 18 27.20 29.42 32.04
N SER A 19 26.24 28.67 31.50
CA SER A 19 25.48 29.16 30.35
C SER A 19 24.04 28.64 30.40
N VAL A 20 23.16 29.59 30.61
CA VAL A 20 21.72 29.51 30.48
C VAL A 20 21.40 29.04 29.05
N SER A 21 20.77 27.88 28.91
CA SER A 21 20.26 27.38 27.64
C SER A 21 18.75 27.55 27.58
N TYR A 22 18.28 28.35 26.62
CA TYR A 22 16.87 28.43 26.28
C TYR A 22 16.48 27.23 25.40
N SER A 23 15.43 26.57 25.85
CA SER A 23 14.76 25.42 25.24
C SER A 23 14.07 25.77 23.91
N SER A 24 14.16 24.88 22.92
CA SER A 24 12.97 24.45 22.15
C SER A 24 13.19 23.15 21.35
N ASN A 25 12.53 22.10 21.87
CA ASN A 25 11.97 20.90 21.24
C ASN A 25 12.24 20.55 19.76
N LYS A 26 12.84 19.36 19.54
CA LYS A 26 12.25 18.29 18.69
C LYS A 26 12.90 16.92 18.94
N LYS A 27 12.41 16.17 19.95
CA LYS A 27 12.67 14.73 20.04
C LYS A 27 11.69 13.99 19.14
N PHE A 28 12.14 13.58 17.96
CA PHE A 28 11.49 12.52 17.19
C PHE A 28 11.75 11.19 17.91
N ARG A 29 10.67 10.51 18.30
CA ARG A 29 10.71 9.23 19.01
C ARG A 29 11.22 8.12 18.08
N GLU A 30 12.32 7.50 18.45
CA GLU A 30 12.59 6.10 18.10
C GLU A 30 11.43 5.26 18.64
N SER A 31 10.70 4.59 17.73
CA SER A 31 9.81 3.50 18.10
C SER A 31 10.35 2.22 17.46
N SER A 32 10.95 1.40 18.31
CA SER A 32 11.24 -0.01 18.13
C SER A 32 9.98 -0.80 17.74
N TYR A 33 9.94 -1.25 16.49
CA TYR A 33 9.18 -2.44 16.08
C TYR A 33 9.98 -3.16 14.98
N SER A 34 10.89 -4.02 15.43
CA SER A 34 11.55 -5.02 14.59
C SER A 34 10.52 -6.07 14.17
N TYR A 35 9.97 -5.92 12.97
CA TYR A 35 9.26 -7.01 12.31
C TYR A 35 10.29 -8.05 11.87
N ASN A 36 10.36 -9.18 12.58
CA ASN A 36 10.98 -10.40 12.09
C ASN A 36 10.16 -10.93 10.91
N ALA A 37 10.31 -10.31 9.74
CA ALA A 37 9.86 -10.88 8.49
C ALA A 37 10.80 -12.04 8.17
N SER A 38 10.27 -13.26 8.21
CA SER A 38 10.95 -14.48 7.80
C SER A 38 11.70 -14.23 6.50
N SER A 39 13.02 -14.20 6.58
CA SER A 39 13.93 -14.05 5.46
C SER A 39 13.86 -15.31 4.61
N LYS A 40 12.82 -15.44 3.78
CA LYS A 40 12.97 -16.22 2.56
C LYS A 40 14.13 -15.57 1.81
N LEU A 41 15.24 -16.30 1.73
CA LEU A 41 16.38 -15.99 0.86
C LEU A 41 15.77 -15.60 -0.49
N LYS A 42 15.81 -14.29 -0.81
CA LYS A 42 15.52 -13.84 -2.17
C LYS A 42 16.58 -14.53 -3.00
N THR A 43 16.17 -15.51 -3.79
CA THR A 43 16.99 -16.09 -4.85
C THR A 43 17.68 -14.91 -5.53
N GLN A 44 19.01 -14.86 -5.44
CA GLN A 44 19.78 -13.87 -6.18
C GLN A 44 19.48 -14.16 -7.65
N ARG A 45 18.51 -13.43 -8.23
CA ARG A 45 18.29 -13.49 -9.66
C ARG A 45 19.60 -13.02 -10.28
N ASN A 46 20.20 -13.85 -11.12
CA ASN A 46 21.37 -13.49 -11.90
C ASN A 46 20.97 -12.33 -12.84
N PHE A 47 21.06 -11.09 -12.34
CA PHE A 47 20.77 -9.85 -13.07
C PHE A 47 21.92 -9.43 -14.01
N HIS A 48 22.92 -10.30 -14.19
CA HIS A 48 24.05 -10.01 -15.08
C HIS A 48 23.66 -10.07 -16.56
N ASN A 49 22.62 -10.83 -16.94
CA ASN A 49 22.11 -10.93 -18.32
C ASN A 49 20.59 -10.64 -18.40
N SER A 50 20.12 -9.62 -17.68
CA SER A 50 18.71 -9.24 -17.78
C SER A 50 18.48 -8.31 -18.99
N ASN A 51 17.72 -8.78 -19.97
CA ASN A 51 17.19 -7.99 -21.10
C ASN A 51 16.14 -6.96 -20.67
N GLU A 52 16.12 -6.56 -19.40
CA GLU A 52 15.12 -5.68 -18.83
C GLU A 52 15.53 -4.22 -19.04
N VAL A 53 14.64 -3.43 -19.65
CA VAL A 53 14.88 -2.00 -19.87
C VAL A 53 14.57 -1.19 -18.62
N MET A 54 15.38 -0.16 -18.39
CA MET A 54 15.19 0.81 -17.32
C MET A 54 14.94 2.19 -17.91
N VAL A 55 13.91 2.86 -17.39
CA VAL A 55 13.66 4.27 -17.65
C VAL A 55 13.46 4.95 -16.31
N LYS A 56 14.19 6.03 -16.05
CA LYS A 56 14.10 6.80 -14.80
C LYS A 56 14.14 8.28 -15.06
N ILE A 57 13.41 9.05 -14.25
CA ILE A 57 13.56 10.51 -14.19
C ILE A 57 14.65 10.81 -13.17
N THR A 58 15.73 11.47 -13.59
CA THR A 58 16.89 11.76 -12.72
C THR A 58 16.79 13.13 -12.07
N SER A 59 16.31 14.12 -12.81
CA SER A 59 16.25 15.52 -12.37
C SER A 59 15.29 16.34 -13.25
N SER A 60 15.17 17.63 -12.96
CA SER A 60 14.33 18.57 -13.72
C SER A 60 14.97 19.95 -13.75
N GLY A 61 14.95 20.64 -14.90
CA GLY A 61 15.40 22.02 -15.02
C GLY A 61 14.25 23.00 -14.76
N LYS A 62 14.42 23.93 -13.81
CA LYS A 62 13.42 25.00 -13.53
C LYS A 62 13.71 26.32 -14.25
N ASN A 63 14.97 26.55 -14.61
CA ASN A 63 15.44 27.77 -15.24
C ASN A 63 16.60 27.46 -16.19
N LEU A 64 16.96 28.42 -17.03
CA LEU A 64 18.01 28.27 -18.03
C LEU A 64 19.37 27.84 -17.44
N LYS A 65 19.73 28.32 -16.24
CA LYS A 65 20.98 27.94 -15.58
C LYS A 65 21.02 26.45 -15.24
N ALA A 66 19.91 25.90 -14.73
CA ALA A 66 19.80 24.47 -14.44
C ALA A 66 19.86 23.61 -15.71
N ILE A 67 19.24 24.07 -16.80
CA ILE A 67 19.27 23.39 -18.10
C ILE A 67 20.68 23.41 -18.68
N LYS A 68 21.36 24.57 -18.67
CA LYS A 68 22.76 24.71 -19.09
C LYS A 68 23.65 23.73 -18.33
N SER A 69 23.58 23.74 -16.99
CA SER A 69 24.39 22.85 -16.16
C SER A 69 24.17 21.38 -16.49
N HIS A 70 22.96 20.99 -16.86
CA HIS A 70 22.67 19.61 -17.23
C HIS A 70 23.12 19.27 -18.66
N MET A 71 22.94 20.17 -19.63
CA MET A 71 23.47 20.01 -20.99
C MET A 71 25.00 19.91 -21.00
N ASP A 72 25.67 20.75 -20.21
CA ASP A 72 27.13 20.70 -20.04
C ASP A 72 27.55 19.34 -19.41
N TYR A 73 26.78 18.83 -18.43
CA TYR A 73 27.04 17.53 -17.81
C TYR A 73 26.88 16.36 -18.80
N ILE A 74 25.74 16.27 -19.51
CA ILE A 74 25.48 15.14 -20.43
C ILE A 74 26.35 15.21 -21.69
N SER A 75 26.80 16.39 -22.11
CA SER A 75 27.73 16.53 -23.24
C SER A 75 29.20 16.45 -22.82
N ARG A 76 29.53 16.28 -21.53
CA ARG A 76 30.90 16.44 -21.00
C ARG A 76 31.57 17.73 -21.46
N ASN A 77 30.86 18.85 -21.36
CA ASN A 77 31.28 20.15 -21.86
C ASN A 77 31.61 20.16 -23.36
N GLY A 78 30.83 19.42 -24.17
CA GLY A 78 30.93 19.38 -25.63
C GLY A 78 31.71 18.22 -26.22
N ASP A 79 32.33 17.35 -25.40
CA ASP A 79 33.08 16.19 -25.89
C ASP A 79 32.16 15.08 -26.44
N ILE A 80 30.96 14.94 -25.87
CA ILE A 80 29.92 14.01 -26.32
C ILE A 80 28.90 14.76 -27.17
N GLN A 81 28.56 14.16 -28.31
CA GLN A 81 27.55 14.67 -29.23
C GLN A 81 26.15 14.68 -28.62
N LEU A 82 25.41 15.76 -28.87
CA LEU A 82 23.99 15.87 -28.58
C LEU A 82 23.19 15.71 -29.88
N GLU A 83 22.00 15.13 -29.80
CA GLU A 83 21.05 15.09 -30.91
C GLU A 83 19.70 15.68 -30.47
N ASP A 84 19.03 16.40 -31.38
CA ASP A 84 17.68 16.92 -31.15
C ASP A 84 16.58 15.98 -31.66
N GLU A 85 15.32 16.42 -31.61
CA GLU A 85 14.18 15.64 -32.09
C GLU A 85 14.16 15.44 -33.62
N GLN A 86 14.76 16.34 -34.39
CA GLN A 86 14.88 16.26 -35.85
C GLN A 86 16.01 15.32 -36.27
N GLY A 87 16.96 15.05 -35.37
CA GLY A 87 18.13 14.23 -35.61
C GLY A 87 19.35 15.04 -36.06
N LEU A 88 19.36 16.36 -35.88
CA LEU A 88 20.57 17.17 -36.03
C LEU A 88 21.53 16.84 -34.89
N VAL A 89 22.80 16.73 -35.23
CA VAL A 89 23.89 16.41 -34.31
C VAL A 89 24.65 17.69 -33.97
N TYR A 90 24.92 17.90 -32.68
CA TYR A 90 25.63 19.05 -32.15
C TYR A 90 26.86 18.58 -31.38
N LYS A 91 28.05 19.07 -31.74
CA LYS A 91 29.34 18.71 -31.13
C LYS A 91 30.14 19.96 -30.76
N GLY A 92 30.82 19.89 -29.61
CA GLY A 92 31.62 21.01 -29.12
C GLY A 92 30.79 22.05 -28.38
N ARG A 93 31.49 22.95 -27.68
CA ARG A 93 30.85 23.88 -26.73
C ARG A 93 29.95 24.91 -27.40
N GLU A 94 30.30 25.33 -28.61
CA GLU A 94 29.56 26.36 -29.35
C GLU A 94 28.24 25.80 -29.87
N GLU A 95 28.24 24.66 -30.55
CA GLU A 95 27.00 24.02 -31.03
C GLU A 95 26.07 23.61 -29.88
N VAL A 96 26.63 23.13 -28.75
CA VAL A 96 25.84 22.86 -27.53
C VAL A 96 25.21 24.14 -26.97
N ARG A 97 25.89 25.29 -27.09
CA ARG A 97 25.37 26.59 -26.69
C ARG A 97 24.22 27.02 -27.60
N GLU A 98 24.36 26.83 -28.90
CA GLU A 98 23.31 27.12 -29.89
C GLU A 98 22.09 26.24 -29.66
N LEU A 99 22.26 24.93 -29.47
CA LEU A 99 21.17 24.01 -29.14
C LEU A 99 20.42 24.43 -27.87
N ARG A 100 21.14 24.90 -26.85
CA ARG A 100 20.52 25.40 -25.62
C ARG A 100 19.70 26.66 -25.88
N ASP A 101 20.22 27.57 -26.70
CA ASP A 101 19.53 28.82 -27.03
C ASP A 101 18.31 28.54 -27.94
N TYR A 102 18.42 27.56 -28.85
CA TYR A 102 17.30 27.00 -29.61
C TYR A 102 16.21 26.41 -28.70
N LEU A 103 16.57 25.56 -27.73
CA LEU A 103 15.64 24.97 -26.77
C LEU A 103 14.98 26.03 -25.87
N ARG A 104 15.67 27.13 -25.59
CA ARG A 104 15.14 28.27 -24.81
C ARG A 104 14.06 29.03 -25.58
N ASP A 105 14.34 29.34 -26.84
CA ASP A 105 13.57 30.33 -27.60
C ASP A 105 12.43 29.71 -28.44
N ASN A 106 12.53 28.45 -28.84
CA ASN A 106 11.50 27.77 -29.64
C ASN A 106 10.41 27.13 -28.77
N GLY A 107 9.17 27.11 -29.26
CA GLY A 107 7.99 26.71 -28.48
C GLY A 107 7.75 27.64 -27.30
N VAL A 108 7.33 27.11 -26.14
CA VAL A 108 7.17 27.94 -24.94
C VAL A 108 8.51 28.44 -24.43
N LYS A 109 8.70 29.76 -24.41
CA LYS A 109 9.94 30.39 -24.00
C LYS A 109 10.33 30.05 -22.56
N ILE A 110 11.56 29.58 -22.38
CA ILE A 110 12.11 29.27 -21.06
C ILE A 110 12.64 30.55 -20.43
N LYS A 111 11.98 30.99 -19.36
CA LYS A 111 12.36 32.20 -18.61
C LYS A 111 13.66 32.01 -17.81
N LYS A 112 14.40 33.11 -17.61
CA LYS A 112 15.60 33.12 -16.77
C LYS A 112 15.22 33.02 -15.29
N LYS A 113 16.24 32.73 -14.46
CA LYS A 113 16.09 32.70 -13.01
C LYS A 113 15.60 34.07 -12.52
N ASN A 114 14.63 34.08 -11.60
CA ASN A 114 13.98 35.26 -11.01
C ASN A 114 13.05 36.07 -11.93
N GLU A 115 12.81 35.68 -13.19
CA GLU A 115 11.81 36.34 -14.06
C GLU A 115 10.36 35.91 -13.73
N LEU A 116 10.19 34.84 -12.96
CA LEU A 116 8.88 34.31 -12.56
C LEU A 116 8.66 34.53 -11.07
N LYS A 117 7.43 34.94 -10.69
CA LYS A 117 6.98 34.99 -9.29
C LYS A 117 7.11 33.62 -8.59
N ARG A 118 6.99 32.52 -9.35
CA ARG A 118 7.17 31.15 -8.86
C ARG A 118 7.87 30.30 -9.91
N GLU A 119 9.00 29.71 -9.55
CA GLU A 119 9.71 28.77 -10.42
C GLU A 119 8.96 27.44 -10.50
N TYR A 120 8.72 26.96 -11.72
CA TYR A 120 8.16 25.64 -12.00
C TYR A 120 9.08 24.89 -12.96
N ARG A 121 8.89 23.57 -13.08
CA ARG A 121 9.73 22.70 -13.91
C ARG A 121 9.51 23.02 -15.39
N GLN A 122 10.58 23.32 -16.13
CA GLN A 122 10.58 23.61 -17.56
C GLN A 122 11.05 22.41 -18.40
N THR A 123 12.01 21.65 -17.89
CA THR A 123 12.47 20.40 -18.52
C THR A 123 12.43 19.25 -17.53
N MET A 124 12.39 18.04 -18.06
CA MET A 124 12.52 16.81 -17.31
C MET A 124 13.63 15.96 -17.90
N ASN A 125 14.53 15.51 -17.03
CA ASN A 125 15.71 14.76 -17.43
C ASN A 125 15.43 13.27 -17.20
N ILE A 126 15.40 12.51 -18.29
CA ILE A 126 15.04 11.09 -18.34
C ILE A 126 16.27 10.30 -18.77
N VAL A 127 16.50 9.15 -18.16
CA VAL A 127 17.56 8.23 -18.56
C VAL A 127 16.95 6.92 -19.02
N PHE A 128 17.32 6.49 -20.22
CA PHE A 128 17.01 5.19 -20.80
C PHE A 128 18.25 4.31 -20.73
N SER A 129 18.13 3.10 -20.21
CA SER A 129 19.27 2.17 -20.13
C SER A 129 18.86 0.71 -20.25
N MET A 130 19.81 -0.12 -20.65
CA MET A 130 19.73 -1.58 -20.67
C MET A 130 21.11 -2.15 -20.30
N ARG A 131 21.16 -3.28 -19.57
CA ARG A 131 22.42 -3.85 -19.05
C ARG A 131 23.29 -4.56 -20.09
N ASP A 132 22.89 -4.56 -21.36
CA ASP A 132 23.64 -5.21 -22.44
C ASP A 132 24.58 -4.19 -23.10
N LYS A 133 25.89 -4.46 -23.01
CA LYS A 133 26.96 -3.61 -23.57
C LYS A 133 27.11 -3.77 -25.09
N ASN A 134 26.56 -4.82 -25.67
CA ASN A 134 26.77 -5.15 -27.08
C ASN A 134 25.75 -4.49 -28.01
N ILE A 135 24.82 -3.69 -27.47
CA ILE A 135 23.83 -3.00 -28.28
C ILE A 135 24.52 -1.83 -29.01
N PRO A 136 24.40 -1.75 -30.34
CA PRO A 136 24.88 -0.60 -31.09
C PRO A 136 24.19 0.70 -30.64
N GLU A 137 24.98 1.77 -30.49
CA GLU A 137 24.53 3.11 -30.09
C GLU A 137 23.34 3.59 -30.93
N GLU A 138 23.41 3.42 -32.24
CA GLU A 138 22.39 3.84 -33.19
C GLU A 138 21.01 3.22 -32.88
N LYS A 139 20.99 1.95 -32.48
CA LYS A 139 19.74 1.24 -32.15
C LYS A 139 19.10 1.81 -30.88
N ILE A 140 19.91 2.13 -29.87
CA ILE A 140 19.43 2.75 -28.63
C ILE A 140 18.87 4.15 -28.94
N LYS A 141 19.65 5.00 -29.62
CA LYS A 141 19.21 6.35 -30.00
C LYS A 141 17.93 6.32 -30.84
N LYS A 142 17.84 5.42 -31.83
CA LYS A 142 16.66 5.25 -32.67
C LYS A 142 15.44 4.80 -31.87
N ALA A 143 15.59 3.86 -30.95
CA ALA A 143 14.51 3.40 -30.09
C ALA A 143 14.02 4.49 -29.11
N VAL A 144 14.93 5.28 -28.53
CA VAL A 144 14.59 6.42 -27.67
C VAL A 144 13.83 7.49 -28.46
N LYS A 145 14.36 7.91 -29.63
CA LYS A 145 13.70 8.88 -30.51
C LYS A 145 12.31 8.42 -30.93
N ALA A 146 12.17 7.16 -31.36
CA ALA A 146 10.88 6.60 -31.74
C ALA A 146 9.87 6.56 -30.57
N THR A 147 10.34 6.25 -29.36
CA THR A 147 9.51 6.24 -28.16
C THR A 147 9.00 7.64 -27.82
N LEU A 148 9.89 8.64 -27.81
CA LEU A 148 9.54 10.01 -27.48
C LEU A 148 8.64 10.63 -28.54
N LYS A 149 8.94 10.44 -29.83
CA LYS A 149 8.07 10.92 -30.93
C LYS A 149 6.68 10.28 -30.90
N LYS A 150 6.56 9.03 -30.43
CA LYS A 150 5.27 8.35 -30.34
C LYS A 150 4.41 8.88 -29.19
N LEU A 151 5.01 9.13 -28.03
CA LEU A 151 4.28 9.52 -26.81
C LEU A 151 4.15 11.04 -26.65
N TYR A 152 5.12 11.79 -27.16
CA TYR A 152 5.27 13.24 -27.01
C TYR A 152 5.66 13.87 -28.36
N PRO A 153 4.83 13.75 -29.41
CA PRO A 153 5.17 14.18 -30.78
C PRO A 153 5.47 15.68 -30.90
N ASP A 154 4.81 16.50 -30.08
CA ASP A 154 4.90 17.96 -30.13
C ASP A 154 5.91 18.54 -29.12
N ASN A 155 6.65 17.67 -28.42
CA ASN A 155 7.63 18.09 -27.41
C ASN A 155 9.04 18.04 -27.99
N MET A 156 9.78 19.14 -27.78
CA MET A 156 11.21 19.20 -28.07
C MET A 156 12.00 18.35 -27.08
N PHE A 157 13.04 17.67 -27.56
CA PHE A 157 13.94 16.93 -26.69
C PHE A 157 15.37 16.93 -27.21
N VAL A 158 16.31 16.85 -26.28
CA VAL A 158 17.74 16.69 -26.57
C VAL A 158 18.19 15.37 -25.97
N LEU A 159 18.97 14.59 -26.71
CA LEU A 159 19.50 13.31 -26.26
C LEU A 159 21.03 13.29 -26.32
N ALA A 160 21.64 12.55 -25.39
CA ALA A 160 23.07 12.23 -25.36
C ALA A 160 23.24 10.74 -25.08
N TYR A 161 24.13 10.06 -25.77
CA TYR A 161 24.45 8.65 -25.52
C TYR A 161 25.78 8.52 -24.76
N HIS A 162 25.77 7.76 -23.67
CA HIS A 162 26.95 7.45 -22.85
C HIS A 162 27.23 5.94 -22.95
N GLY A 163 28.15 5.58 -23.83
CA GLY A 163 28.65 4.20 -24.00
C GLY A 163 29.87 3.87 -23.13
N ASP A 164 30.45 4.86 -22.46
CA ASP A 164 31.74 4.75 -21.76
C ASP A 164 31.61 4.34 -20.28
N THR A 165 30.39 4.03 -19.84
CA THR A 165 30.08 3.61 -18.47
C THR A 165 29.73 2.12 -18.39
N ASP A 166 29.56 1.57 -17.18
CA ASP A 166 29.22 0.16 -16.98
C ASP A 166 27.94 -0.30 -17.66
N ASN A 167 27.00 0.61 -17.93
CA ASN A 167 25.77 0.29 -18.66
C ASN A 167 25.51 1.38 -19.70
N PRO A 168 25.46 1.04 -21.00
CA PRO A 168 25.06 1.98 -22.03
C PRO A 168 23.74 2.63 -21.68
N HIS A 169 23.72 3.96 -21.71
CA HIS A 169 22.52 4.70 -21.39
C HIS A 169 22.42 5.98 -22.20
N CYS A 170 21.18 6.41 -22.41
CA CYS A 170 20.86 7.64 -23.10
C CYS A 170 20.23 8.61 -22.11
N HIS A 171 20.85 9.78 -21.95
CA HIS A 171 20.25 10.92 -21.25
C HIS A 171 19.37 11.68 -22.21
N VAL A 172 18.20 12.08 -21.74
CA VAL A 172 17.22 12.86 -22.50
C VAL A 172 16.79 14.04 -21.67
N ILE A 173 16.84 15.24 -22.25
CA ILE A 173 16.23 16.45 -21.74
C ILE A 173 14.94 16.64 -22.52
N LEU A 174 13.80 16.36 -21.90
CA LEU A 174 12.48 16.60 -22.48
C LEU A 174 11.97 17.97 -22.05
N LYS A 175 11.57 18.81 -23.01
CA LYS A 175 10.86 20.06 -22.70
C LYS A 175 9.43 19.73 -22.27
N ILE A 176 9.04 20.20 -21.10
CA ILE A 176 7.74 19.85 -20.49
C ILE A 176 6.59 20.49 -21.26
N ALA A 177 6.77 21.73 -21.72
CA ALA A 177 5.80 22.39 -22.57
C ALA A 177 5.97 21.92 -24.01
N ASP A 178 4.88 21.48 -24.62
CA ASP A 178 4.82 21.20 -26.05
C ASP A 178 4.82 22.51 -26.87
N ASN A 179 4.79 22.38 -28.20
CA ASN A 179 4.71 23.52 -29.11
C ASN A 179 3.41 24.34 -28.98
N ASN A 180 2.35 23.75 -28.43
CA ASN A 180 1.04 24.37 -28.24
C ASN A 180 0.87 25.03 -26.86
N GLY A 181 1.84 24.83 -25.95
CA GLY A 181 1.82 25.32 -24.58
C GLY A 181 1.25 24.36 -23.54
N ASN A 182 0.79 23.17 -23.92
CA ASN A 182 0.37 22.15 -22.96
C ASN A 182 1.58 21.58 -22.24
N ARG A 183 1.40 21.30 -20.95
CA ARG A 183 2.49 20.80 -20.10
C ARG A 183 2.32 19.32 -19.82
N VAL A 184 3.31 18.53 -20.19
CA VAL A 184 3.37 17.09 -19.93
C VAL A 184 3.67 16.84 -18.45
N ASN A 185 2.93 15.93 -17.83
CA ASN A 185 3.18 15.47 -16.47
C ASN A 185 3.40 13.95 -16.46
N ILE A 186 4.66 13.51 -16.48
CA ILE A 186 5.00 12.08 -16.50
C ILE A 186 4.83 11.49 -15.10
N ASN A 187 3.84 10.62 -14.95
CA ASN A 187 3.55 9.86 -13.74
C ASN A 187 4.12 8.41 -13.82
N LEU A 188 3.84 7.58 -12.82
CA LEU A 188 4.34 6.20 -12.77
C LEU A 188 3.77 5.29 -13.88
N HIS A 189 2.52 5.49 -14.28
CA HIS A 189 1.89 4.79 -15.40
C HIS A 189 2.57 5.17 -16.73
N ASP A 190 2.83 6.47 -16.93
CA ASP A 190 3.50 6.95 -18.14
C ASP A 190 4.94 6.39 -18.22
N LEU A 191 5.64 6.28 -17.10
CA LEU A 191 6.94 5.59 -17.06
C LEU A 191 6.84 4.12 -17.48
N GLN A 192 5.77 3.42 -17.13
CA GLN A 192 5.56 2.05 -17.58
C GLN A 192 5.30 2.00 -19.09
N GLU A 193 4.52 2.95 -19.62
CA GLU A 193 4.23 3.05 -21.05
C GLU A 193 5.50 3.37 -21.85
N ILE A 194 6.30 4.33 -21.40
CA ILE A 194 7.61 4.66 -21.98
C ILE A 194 8.52 3.41 -22.00
N ARG A 195 8.62 2.67 -20.89
CA ARG A 195 9.39 1.42 -20.84
C ARG A 195 8.87 0.39 -21.85
N THR A 196 7.56 0.25 -21.95
CA THR A 196 6.90 -0.71 -22.84
C THR A 196 7.18 -0.36 -24.30
N HIS A 197 7.04 0.90 -24.71
CA HIS A 197 7.36 1.35 -26.05
C HIS A 197 8.86 1.23 -26.36
N PHE A 198 9.72 1.61 -25.41
CA PHE A 198 11.16 1.49 -25.58
C PHE A 198 11.60 0.05 -25.83
N ALA A 199 11.11 -0.91 -25.03
CA ALA A 199 11.37 -2.32 -25.26
C ALA A 199 10.81 -2.79 -26.62
N ARG A 200 9.59 -2.39 -27.00
CA ARG A 200 9.00 -2.74 -28.30
C ARG A 200 9.83 -2.24 -29.48
N TYR A 201 10.33 -1.01 -29.42
CA TYR A 201 11.17 -0.46 -30.48
C TYR A 201 12.55 -1.13 -30.53
N LEU A 202 13.17 -1.44 -29.40
CA LEU A 202 14.40 -2.24 -29.37
C LEU A 202 14.19 -3.62 -30.02
N ASN A 203 13.09 -4.32 -29.67
CA ASN A 203 12.76 -5.60 -30.29
C ASN A 203 12.57 -5.48 -31.81
N SER A 204 11.94 -4.41 -32.29
CA SER A 204 11.80 -4.16 -33.75
C SER A 204 13.14 -3.93 -34.46
N LEU A 205 14.19 -3.56 -33.72
CA LEU A 205 15.57 -3.39 -34.20
C LEU A 205 16.43 -4.64 -33.95
N SER A 206 15.79 -5.79 -33.69
CA SER A 206 16.45 -7.07 -33.38
C SER A 206 17.33 -7.01 -32.12
N VAL A 207 16.89 -6.28 -31.10
CA VAL A 207 17.51 -6.26 -29.76
C VAL A 207 16.50 -6.81 -28.77
N GLU A 208 16.77 -7.98 -28.18
CA GLU A 208 15.84 -8.61 -27.24
C GLU A 208 15.72 -7.74 -25.98
N ALA A 209 14.53 -7.16 -25.78
CA ALA A 209 14.26 -6.23 -24.69
C ALA A 209 12.91 -6.54 -24.03
N LYS A 210 12.87 -6.47 -22.70
CA LYS A 210 11.70 -6.75 -21.87
C LYS A 210 11.40 -5.54 -20.98
N ALA A 211 10.12 -5.24 -20.84
CA ALA A 211 9.61 -4.21 -19.94
C ALA A 211 8.59 -4.84 -19.01
N THR A 212 9.08 -5.46 -17.93
CA THR A 212 8.23 -6.03 -16.90
C THR A 212 7.37 -4.92 -16.29
N PRO A 213 6.04 -5.08 -16.26
CA PRO A 213 5.15 -4.13 -15.62
C PRO A 213 5.59 -3.86 -14.18
N PHE A 214 5.63 -2.58 -13.78
CA PHE A 214 5.69 -2.26 -12.37
C PHE A 214 4.60 -3.07 -11.68
N LYS A 215 4.97 -3.86 -10.67
CA LYS A 215 3.96 -4.50 -9.82
C LYS A 215 3.09 -3.38 -9.33
N LYS A 216 1.83 -3.32 -9.80
CA LYS A 216 0.81 -2.51 -9.12
C LYS A 216 0.99 -2.88 -7.66
N SER A 217 1.31 -1.92 -6.81
CA SER A 217 0.96 -2.09 -5.41
C SER A 217 -0.53 -2.38 -5.48
N VAL A 218 -0.91 -3.66 -5.36
CA VAL A 218 -2.32 -4.07 -5.22
C VAL A 218 -2.89 -3.04 -4.28
N ASN A 219 -3.85 -2.24 -4.76
CA ASN A 219 -4.39 -1.07 -4.05
C ASN A 219 -4.39 -1.43 -2.57
N LYS A 220 -3.38 -0.93 -1.84
CA LYS A 220 -3.23 -1.33 -0.46
C LYS A 220 -4.37 -0.57 0.18
N LEU A 221 -5.49 -1.28 0.36
CA LEU A 221 -6.58 -0.85 1.22
C LEU A 221 -5.92 -0.18 2.42
N PRO A 222 -6.41 1.01 2.86
CA PRO A 222 -5.79 1.75 3.95
C PRO A 222 -5.50 0.77 5.09
N SER A 223 -4.40 0.91 5.84
CA SER A 223 -3.79 -0.21 6.61
C SER A 223 -4.71 -0.96 7.62
N ARG A 224 -5.96 -0.52 7.79
CA ARG A 224 -7.02 -1.06 8.65
C ARG A 224 -8.32 -1.43 7.91
N ALA A 225 -8.38 -1.27 6.58
CA ALA A 225 -9.50 -1.70 5.78
C ALA A 225 -9.42 -3.22 5.60
N VAL A 226 -10.51 -3.88 5.96
CA VAL A 226 -10.63 -5.33 6.03
C VAL A 226 -11.95 -5.76 5.39
N GLU A 227 -11.91 -6.85 4.64
CA GLU A 227 -13.08 -7.45 4.02
C GLU A 227 -13.85 -8.24 5.09
N ILE A 228 -15.15 -7.97 5.21
CA ILE A 228 -15.99 -8.69 6.17
C ILE A 228 -16.42 -10.01 5.58
N VAL A 229 -16.07 -11.09 6.29
CA VAL A 229 -16.49 -12.45 5.95
C VAL A 229 -17.84 -12.74 6.57
N ASP A 230 -18.00 -12.42 7.86
CA ASP A 230 -19.25 -12.66 8.59
C ASP A 230 -19.39 -11.73 9.80
N PHE A 231 -20.61 -11.54 10.26
CA PHE A 231 -20.92 -10.78 11.47
C PHE A 231 -22.31 -11.17 12.00
N GLY A 232 -22.53 -11.05 13.30
CA GLY A 232 -23.81 -11.37 13.91
C GLY A 232 -23.75 -11.56 15.42
N LYS A 233 -24.86 -12.05 15.99
CA LYS A 233 -24.97 -12.44 17.40
C LYS A 233 -24.74 -13.94 17.54
N ASP A 234 -23.81 -14.32 18.41
CA ASP A 234 -23.58 -15.72 18.76
C ASP A 234 -23.02 -15.81 20.19
N PHE A 235 -22.95 -17.01 20.75
CA PHE A 235 -22.25 -17.25 22.01
C PHE A 235 -20.78 -16.89 21.87
N TYR A 236 -20.21 -16.21 22.86
CA TYR A 236 -18.82 -15.75 22.80
C TYR A 236 -17.87 -16.92 22.47
N GLN A 237 -17.01 -16.73 21.47
CA GLN A 237 -16.13 -17.77 20.89
C GLN A 237 -16.87 -18.97 20.24
N HIS A 238 -18.14 -18.82 19.89
CA HIS A 238 -19.01 -19.88 19.36
C HIS A 238 -19.15 -21.08 20.30
N LYS A 239 -19.06 -20.84 21.62
CA LYS A 239 -19.19 -21.88 22.65
C LYS A 239 -20.53 -21.73 23.38
N PRO A 240 -21.44 -22.73 23.31
CA PRO A 240 -22.80 -22.64 23.90
C PRO A 240 -22.84 -22.30 25.40
N GLU A 241 -21.77 -22.62 26.13
CA GLU A 241 -21.61 -22.36 27.57
C GLU A 241 -21.43 -20.86 27.90
N ASN A 242 -21.08 -20.04 26.91
CA ASN A 242 -20.76 -18.64 27.10
C ASN A 242 -21.99 -17.73 26.94
N LYS A 243 -21.84 -16.44 27.32
CA LYS A 243 -22.87 -15.43 27.07
C LYS A 243 -22.91 -15.03 25.59
N ILE A 244 -24.10 -14.69 25.11
CA ILE A 244 -24.31 -14.15 23.75
C ILE A 244 -23.62 -12.78 23.63
N SER A 245 -22.87 -12.60 22.55
CA SER A 245 -22.18 -11.36 22.19
C SER A 245 -22.19 -11.16 20.67
N TYR A 246 -21.93 -9.94 20.24
CA TYR A 246 -21.82 -9.63 18.80
C TYR A 246 -20.40 -9.87 18.32
N PHE A 247 -20.25 -10.51 17.15
CA PHE A 247 -18.96 -10.79 16.53
C PHE A 247 -18.87 -10.22 15.12
N VAL A 248 -17.62 -9.97 14.71
CA VAL A 248 -17.25 -9.59 13.35
C VAL A 248 -16.04 -10.39 12.96
N THR A 249 -16.16 -11.16 11.88
CA THR A 249 -15.07 -11.90 11.28
C THR A 249 -14.65 -11.21 9.99
N TYR A 250 -13.39 -10.81 9.92
CA TYR A 250 -12.83 -10.16 8.74
C TYR A 250 -11.59 -10.91 8.24
N LYS A 251 -11.29 -10.73 6.96
CA LYS A 251 -10.11 -11.28 6.31
C LYS A 251 -8.93 -10.32 6.50
N ALA A 252 -7.92 -10.74 7.26
CA ALA A 252 -6.71 -9.96 7.46
C ALA A 252 -5.85 -9.94 6.19
N GLN A 253 -4.89 -9.01 6.11
CA GLN A 253 -4.02 -8.84 4.93
C GLN A 253 -3.19 -10.10 4.57
N ASN A 254 -3.03 -11.02 5.52
CA ASN A 254 -2.35 -12.31 5.34
C ASN A 254 -3.30 -13.43 4.86
N GLY A 255 -4.56 -13.11 4.57
CA GLY A 255 -5.59 -14.07 4.12
C GLY A 255 -6.23 -14.90 5.23
N LYS A 256 -5.86 -14.71 6.51
CA LYS A 256 -6.46 -15.42 7.65
C LYS A 256 -7.71 -14.69 8.15
N ASN A 257 -8.68 -15.46 8.65
CA ASN A 257 -9.89 -14.93 9.27
C ASN A 257 -9.60 -14.57 10.73
N VAL A 258 -9.95 -13.35 11.13
CA VAL A 258 -9.82 -12.85 12.51
C VAL A 258 -11.21 -12.45 13.01
N THR A 259 -11.60 -12.98 14.17
CA THR A 259 -12.89 -12.68 14.80
C THR A 259 -12.72 -11.76 16.00
N ILE A 260 -13.41 -10.63 16.00
CA ILE A 260 -13.49 -9.69 17.13
C ILE A 260 -14.89 -9.79 17.73
N TRP A 261 -14.96 -9.76 19.07
CA TRP A 261 -16.20 -9.79 19.84
C TRP A 261 -16.38 -8.49 20.61
N SER A 262 -17.51 -7.81 20.45
CA SER A 262 -17.88 -6.66 21.27
C SER A 262 -19.35 -6.31 21.14
N LYS A 263 -20.01 -6.01 22.27
CA LYS A 263 -21.39 -5.49 22.30
C LYS A 263 -21.54 -4.12 21.62
N THR A 264 -20.45 -3.36 21.47
CA THR A 264 -20.45 -2.01 20.83
C THR A 264 -20.32 -2.08 19.31
N LEU A 265 -19.93 -3.24 18.75
CA LEU A 265 -19.85 -3.42 17.29
C LEU A 265 -21.23 -3.51 16.65
N GLU A 266 -22.22 -4.03 17.38
CA GLU A 266 -23.60 -4.15 16.93
C GLU A 266 -24.18 -2.80 16.50
N GLN A 267 -24.09 -1.79 17.38
CA GLN A 267 -24.61 -0.45 17.10
C GLN A 267 -23.91 0.21 15.91
N SER A 268 -22.58 0.09 15.85
CA SER A 268 -21.79 0.72 14.77
C SER A 268 -21.94 0.05 13.40
N LEU A 269 -22.31 -1.23 13.35
CA LEU A 269 -22.50 -1.95 12.08
C LEU A 269 -23.95 -1.85 11.60
N LEU A 270 -24.92 -1.89 12.52
CA LEU A 270 -26.32 -1.65 12.20
C LEU A 270 -26.53 -0.22 11.67
N SER A 271 -25.86 0.78 12.24
CA SER A 271 -25.95 2.18 11.77
C SER A 271 -25.40 2.38 10.36
N SER A 272 -24.46 1.53 9.94
CA SER A 272 -23.74 1.68 8.67
C SER A 272 -24.29 0.79 7.55
N ASP A 273 -25.36 0.01 7.79
CA ASP A 273 -25.97 -0.94 6.83
C ASP A 273 -24.95 -1.82 6.08
N VAL A 274 -24.05 -2.40 6.86
CA VAL A 274 -22.91 -3.17 6.34
C VAL A 274 -23.36 -4.54 5.85
N LYS A 275 -22.87 -4.95 4.68
CA LYS A 275 -23.14 -6.27 4.08
C LYS A 275 -21.91 -7.17 4.13
N ARG A 276 -22.15 -8.49 4.07
CA ARG A 276 -21.07 -9.47 3.93
C ARG A 276 -20.36 -9.25 2.60
N GLY A 277 -19.02 -9.19 2.61
CA GLY A 277 -18.21 -8.83 1.46
C GLY A 277 -17.88 -7.34 1.34
N ASP A 278 -18.44 -6.46 2.19
CA ASP A 278 -18.02 -5.06 2.25
C ASP A 278 -16.61 -4.94 2.84
N VAL A 279 -15.86 -3.94 2.35
CA VAL A 279 -14.57 -3.57 2.91
C VAL A 279 -14.76 -2.41 3.86
N ILE A 280 -14.55 -2.65 5.15
CA ILE A 280 -14.72 -1.65 6.20
C ILE A 280 -13.40 -1.31 6.88
N SER A 281 -13.28 -0.07 7.34
CA SER A 281 -12.22 0.37 8.23
C SER A 281 -12.76 0.43 9.66
N LEU A 282 -12.26 -0.45 10.53
CA LEU A 282 -12.58 -0.43 11.97
C LEU A 282 -11.58 0.43 12.74
N LYS A 283 -12.09 1.41 13.50
CA LYS A 283 -11.31 2.24 14.42
C LYS A 283 -11.93 2.20 15.82
N VAL A 284 -11.11 2.08 16.85
CA VAL A 284 -11.56 2.31 18.23
C VAL A 284 -11.76 3.82 18.39
N SER A 285 -12.98 4.24 18.71
CA SER A 285 -13.31 5.66 18.88
C SER A 285 -12.86 6.16 20.26
N HIS A 286 -13.23 5.43 21.31
CA HIS A 286 -12.85 5.72 22.70
C HIS A 286 -12.94 4.45 23.57
N ILE A 287 -12.35 4.51 24.77
CA ILE A 287 -12.37 3.43 25.75
C ILE A 287 -13.11 3.93 26.99
N GLU A 288 -14.16 3.23 27.37
CA GLU A 288 -14.96 3.51 28.56
C GLU A 288 -14.56 2.56 29.68
N LYS A 289 -14.36 3.08 30.90
CA LYS A 289 -14.14 2.25 32.09
C LYS A 289 -15.49 1.94 32.70
N VAL A 290 -15.88 0.67 32.68
CA VAL A 290 -17.14 0.20 33.25
C VAL A 290 -16.84 -0.62 34.51
N SER A 291 -17.33 -0.19 35.66
CA SER A 291 -17.33 -1.01 36.88
C SER A 291 -18.48 -2.01 36.81
N LEU A 292 -18.17 -3.31 36.96
CA LEU A 292 -19.19 -4.35 37.13
C LEU A 292 -19.09 -4.94 38.54
N PRO A 293 -20.21 -5.11 39.24
CA PRO A 293 -20.21 -5.78 40.53
C PRO A 293 -19.84 -7.26 40.35
N ARG A 294 -18.83 -7.73 41.08
CA ARG A 294 -18.51 -9.16 41.20
C ARG A 294 -19.20 -9.71 42.43
N PHE A 295 -20.05 -10.71 42.23
CA PHE A 295 -20.65 -11.49 43.30
C PHE A 295 -19.71 -12.66 43.62
N ILE A 296 -19.18 -12.69 44.85
CA ILE A 296 -18.52 -13.87 45.42
C ILE A 296 -19.53 -14.44 46.41
N ASN A 297 -19.97 -15.67 46.20
CA ASN A 297 -20.86 -16.35 47.15
C ASN A 297 -20.03 -16.87 48.33
N ASP A 298 -19.81 -16.02 49.33
CA ASP A 298 -19.46 -16.48 50.66
C ASP A 298 -20.74 -16.62 51.50
N LYS A 299 -20.74 -17.61 52.42
CA LYS A 299 -21.90 -18.09 53.21
C LYS A 299 -22.55 -17.04 54.15
N SER A 300 -22.22 -15.75 54.01
CA SER A 300 -22.66 -14.66 54.90
C SER A 300 -23.44 -13.55 54.19
N GLY A 301 -23.85 -13.73 52.93
CA GLY A 301 -24.93 -12.93 52.34
C GLY A 301 -24.67 -11.43 52.11
N ASN A 302 -23.42 -10.96 52.08
CA ASN A 302 -23.08 -9.58 51.73
C ASN A 302 -22.21 -9.47 50.46
N MET A 303 -22.54 -8.51 49.59
CA MET A 303 -21.81 -8.13 48.36
C MET A 303 -20.88 -6.93 48.64
N SER A 304 -19.84 -6.52 47.89
CA SER A 304 -19.45 -6.67 46.47
C SER A 304 -17.97 -6.25 46.33
N ASN A 305 -17.24 -6.74 45.32
CA ASN A 305 -16.02 -6.09 44.81
C ASN A 305 -16.27 -5.63 43.37
N GLU A 306 -15.91 -4.39 43.03
CA GLU A 306 -16.04 -3.87 41.67
C GLU A 306 -14.88 -4.35 40.78
N ILE A 307 -15.20 -4.90 39.60
CA ILE A 307 -14.21 -5.13 38.54
C ILE A 307 -14.28 -3.96 37.56
N ILE A 308 -13.17 -3.25 37.38
CA ILE A 308 -13.05 -2.21 36.35
C ILE A 308 -12.68 -2.86 35.01
N LEU A 309 -13.57 -2.73 34.02
CA LEU A 309 -13.35 -3.24 32.66
C LEU A 309 -13.18 -2.09 31.67
N ASN A 310 -12.16 -2.19 30.81
CA ASN A 310 -11.95 -1.27 29.69
C ASN A 310 -12.77 -1.70 28.48
N ARG A 311 -13.95 -1.11 28.30
CA ARG A 311 -14.84 -1.38 27.16
C ARG A 311 -14.44 -0.49 25.97
N LYS A 312 -14.10 -1.12 24.84
CA LYS A 312 -13.74 -0.41 23.61
C LYS A 312 -14.99 -0.09 22.79
N HIS A 313 -15.15 1.16 22.39
CA HIS A 313 -16.17 1.58 21.44
C HIS A 313 -15.58 1.61 20.03
N TRP A 314 -16.28 1.01 19.07
CA TRP A 314 -15.81 0.86 17.70
C TRP A 314 -16.59 1.77 16.77
N LYS A 315 -15.90 2.34 15.78
CA LYS A 315 -16.48 3.06 14.65
C LYS A 315 -16.10 2.33 13.36
N ALA A 316 -17.12 1.97 12.58
CA ALA A 316 -16.98 1.30 11.30
C ALA A 316 -17.31 2.29 10.17
N ASP A 317 -16.31 2.60 9.35
CA ASP A 317 -16.47 3.40 8.13
C ASP A 317 -16.38 2.46 6.91
N ILE A 318 -17.35 2.51 6.00
CA ILE A 318 -17.31 1.73 4.75
C ILE A 318 -16.30 2.36 3.80
N VAL A 319 -15.32 1.57 3.35
CA VAL A 319 -14.26 2.01 2.42
C VAL A 319 -14.65 1.63 0.99
N GLU A 320 -15.11 0.40 0.78
CA GLU A 320 -15.67 -0.04 -0.50
C GLU A 320 -16.90 -0.91 -0.22
N ARG A 321 -18.04 -0.58 -0.85
CA ARG A 321 -19.20 -1.48 -0.85
C ARG A 321 -18.93 -2.63 -1.81
N TYR A 322 -19.37 -3.82 -1.44
CA TYR A 322 -19.39 -4.99 -2.30
C TYR A 322 -20.15 -4.65 -3.60
N LYS A 323 -19.39 -4.43 -4.68
CA LYS A 323 -19.95 -4.32 -6.03
C LYS A 323 -20.26 -5.74 -6.47
N GLY A 324 -21.49 -6.17 -6.21
CA GLY A 324 -22.00 -7.43 -6.73
C GLY A 324 -21.70 -7.52 -8.23
N LEU A 325 -20.90 -8.52 -8.59
CA LEU A 325 -20.84 -9.02 -9.95
C LEU A 325 -22.29 -9.34 -10.37
N SER A 326 -22.80 -8.65 -11.39
CA SER A 326 -24.07 -8.99 -12.04
C SER A 326 -23.90 -10.31 -12.79
N TYR A 327 -23.83 -11.41 -12.07
CA TYR A 327 -23.90 -12.74 -12.61
C TYR A 327 -25.18 -13.34 -12.06
N LYS A 328 -26.09 -13.72 -12.97
CA LYS A 328 -27.25 -14.54 -12.64
C LYS A 328 -26.74 -15.69 -11.77
N ALA A 329 -27.25 -15.77 -10.54
CA ALA A 329 -26.75 -16.73 -9.55
C ALA A 329 -26.91 -18.15 -10.09
N ASP A 330 -25.91 -18.99 -9.83
CA ASP A 330 -25.92 -20.40 -10.21
C ASP A 330 -27.13 -21.10 -9.55
N PRO A 331 -28.09 -21.68 -10.30
CA PRO A 331 -29.38 -22.14 -9.78
C PRO A 331 -29.28 -23.11 -8.59
N LEU A 332 -28.17 -23.87 -8.53
CA LEU A 332 -27.91 -24.85 -7.50
C LEU A 332 -27.63 -24.21 -6.12
N ILE A 333 -26.95 -23.06 -6.09
CA ILE A 333 -26.62 -22.35 -4.85
C ILE A 333 -27.87 -21.66 -4.29
N GLU A 334 -28.74 -21.15 -5.16
CA GLU A 334 -30.01 -20.54 -4.79
C GLU A 334 -31.01 -21.57 -4.26
N TYR A 335 -31.09 -22.74 -4.89
CA TYR A 335 -31.87 -23.88 -4.40
C TYR A 335 -31.43 -24.36 -3.01
N GLN A 336 -30.11 -24.49 -2.78
CA GLN A 336 -29.57 -24.88 -1.48
C GLN A 336 -29.84 -23.82 -0.39
N ARG A 337 -29.81 -22.54 -0.74
CA ARG A 337 -30.16 -21.43 0.16
C ARG A 337 -31.64 -21.43 0.53
N ALA A 338 -32.53 -21.57 -0.45
CA ALA A 338 -33.98 -21.64 -0.22
C ALA A 338 -34.35 -22.81 0.69
N ARG A 339 -33.74 -23.98 0.47
CA ARG A 339 -33.93 -25.17 1.31
C ARG A 339 -33.47 -24.96 2.75
N ARG A 340 -32.32 -24.31 2.96
CA ARG A 340 -31.80 -24.03 4.32
C ARG A 340 -32.67 -23.01 5.07
N LEU A 341 -33.16 -21.97 4.38
CA LEU A 341 -34.06 -20.98 4.95
C LEU A 341 -35.43 -21.59 5.31
N SER A 342 -35.97 -22.45 4.46
CA SER A 342 -37.20 -23.20 4.75
C SER A 342 -37.05 -24.06 6.02
N MET A 343 -35.95 -24.81 6.16
CA MET A 343 -35.69 -25.62 7.36
C MET A 343 -35.57 -24.78 8.64
N LEU A 344 -34.90 -23.62 8.58
CA LEU A 344 -34.78 -22.72 9.74
C LEU A 344 -36.13 -22.10 10.13
N ASN A 345 -36.97 -21.76 9.15
CA ASN A 345 -38.31 -21.25 9.41
C ASN A 345 -39.21 -22.33 10.03
N ALA A 346 -39.12 -23.58 9.58
CA ALA A 346 -39.83 -24.71 10.17
C ALA A 346 -39.39 -24.96 11.61
N LEU A 347 -38.09 -24.90 11.91
CA LEU A 347 -37.56 -25.04 13.28
C LEU A 347 -38.06 -23.91 14.20
N ASN A 348 -38.04 -22.67 13.70
CA ASN A 348 -38.55 -21.52 14.45
C ASN A 348 -40.06 -21.60 14.69
N GLN A 349 -40.84 -22.14 13.76
CA GLN A 349 -42.27 -22.42 13.98
C GLN A 349 -42.46 -23.50 15.04
N GLN A 350 -41.71 -24.60 14.99
CA GLN A 350 -41.77 -25.65 15.99
C GLN A 350 -41.42 -25.13 17.39
N GLU A 351 -40.40 -24.29 17.51
CA GLU A 351 -40.07 -23.65 18.79
C GLU A 351 -41.18 -22.73 19.31
N ARG A 352 -41.84 -21.98 18.42
CA ARG A 352 -42.97 -21.11 18.81
C ARG A 352 -44.16 -21.94 19.28
N ILE A 353 -44.45 -23.05 18.59
CA ILE A 353 -45.52 -23.98 18.98
C ILE A 353 -45.18 -24.67 20.31
N ALA A 354 -43.93 -25.11 20.50
CA ALA A 354 -43.47 -25.71 21.75
C ALA A 354 -43.58 -24.72 22.93
N LYS A 355 -43.15 -23.47 22.75
CA LYS A 355 -43.26 -22.40 23.76
C LYS A 355 -44.72 -22.02 24.05
N SER A 356 -45.60 -22.10 23.05
CA SER A 356 -47.04 -21.91 23.21
C SER A 356 -47.68 -23.05 24.04
N ASN A 357 -47.38 -24.30 23.68
CA ASN A 357 -47.90 -25.47 24.38
C ASN A 357 -47.39 -25.53 25.83
N GLU A 358 -46.12 -25.22 26.10
CA GLU A 358 -45.56 -25.12 27.47
C GLU A 358 -46.23 -24.05 28.33
N LYS A 359 -46.84 -23.01 27.73
CA LYS A 359 -47.61 -21.98 28.43
C LYS A 359 -49.06 -22.41 28.71
N ALA A 360 -49.59 -23.37 27.95
CA ALA A 360 -50.95 -23.89 28.13
C ALA A 360 -51.04 -25.04 29.16
N LEU A 361 -49.90 -25.63 29.54
CA LEU A 361 -49.82 -26.71 30.54
C LEU A 361 -49.97 -26.19 31.98
N SER A 362 -50.70 -26.94 32.81
CA SER A 362 -50.84 -26.66 34.25
C SER A 362 -49.46 -26.71 34.95
N PRO A 363 -49.22 -25.92 36.02
CA PRO A 363 -47.95 -25.92 36.75
C PRO A 363 -47.46 -27.33 37.17
N LYS A 364 -48.39 -28.24 37.50
CA LYS A 364 -48.09 -29.61 37.91
C LYS A 364 -47.64 -30.48 36.72
N GLU A 365 -48.25 -30.30 35.56
CA GLU A 365 -47.93 -31.03 34.32
C GLU A 365 -46.59 -30.57 33.73
N ARG A 366 -46.32 -29.26 33.80
CA ARG A 366 -45.04 -28.67 33.38
C ARG A 366 -43.86 -29.18 34.21
N TYR A 367 -44.08 -29.41 35.51
CA TYR A 367 -43.07 -30.01 36.40
C TYR A 367 -42.76 -31.46 36.01
N GLU A 368 -43.77 -32.29 35.79
CA GLU A 368 -43.59 -33.69 35.38
C GLU A 368 -42.95 -33.81 33.98
N GLN A 369 -43.28 -32.92 33.05
CA GLN A 369 -42.66 -32.91 31.72
C GLN A 369 -41.18 -32.51 31.77
N ASN A 370 -40.81 -31.52 32.58
CA ASN A 370 -39.41 -31.14 32.79
C ASN A 370 -38.61 -32.23 33.51
N LYS A 371 -39.23 -32.91 34.50
CA LYS A 371 -38.65 -34.07 35.18
C LYS A 371 -38.35 -35.21 34.19
N ARG A 372 -39.27 -35.50 33.26
CA ARG A 372 -39.08 -36.51 32.20
C ARG A 372 -37.97 -36.11 31.21
N LYS A 373 -37.89 -34.84 30.78
CA LYS A 373 -36.80 -34.34 29.93
C LYS A 373 -35.43 -34.51 30.59
N LEU A 374 -35.29 -34.08 31.85
CA LEU A 374 -34.06 -34.23 32.62
C LEU A 374 -33.64 -35.70 32.82
N LEU A 375 -34.61 -36.61 32.94
CA LEU A 375 -34.35 -38.06 33.02
C LEU A 375 -33.94 -38.65 31.67
N SER A 376 -34.45 -38.12 30.55
CA SER A 376 -34.05 -38.53 29.20
C SER A 376 -32.65 -38.05 28.82
N GLU A 377 -32.27 -36.82 29.22
CA GLU A 377 -30.93 -36.27 28.99
C GLU A 377 -29.84 -36.93 29.87
N ARG A 378 -30.23 -37.51 31.01
CA ARG A 378 -29.34 -38.26 31.91
C ARG A 378 -29.08 -39.72 31.50
N LYS A 379 -29.83 -40.27 30.54
CA LYS A 379 -29.48 -41.57 29.94
C LYS A 379 -28.30 -41.37 28.99
N LEU A 380 -27.08 -41.49 29.52
CA LEU A 380 -25.89 -41.73 28.71
C LEU A 380 -26.15 -42.97 27.82
N PRO A 381 -25.77 -42.95 26.52
CA PRO A 381 -25.88 -44.14 25.70
C PRO A 381 -25.07 -45.27 26.34
N SER A 382 -25.70 -46.45 26.44
CA SER A 382 -25.09 -47.69 26.93
C SER A 382 -23.77 -47.94 26.20
N ALA A 383 -22.78 -48.49 26.92
CA ALA A 383 -21.40 -48.70 26.48
C ALA A 383 -21.22 -49.61 25.23
N GLN A 384 -22.30 -50.05 24.59
CA GLN A 384 -22.27 -50.91 23.39
C GLN A 384 -22.18 -50.16 22.05
N GLU A 385 -22.32 -48.83 22.01
CA GLU A 385 -22.26 -48.06 20.74
C GLU A 385 -20.91 -47.35 20.48
N ARG A 386 -19.85 -47.68 21.23
CA ARG A 386 -18.51 -47.09 21.02
C ARG A 386 -17.57 -47.88 20.11
N PHE A 387 -18.02 -48.99 19.52
CA PHE A 387 -17.27 -49.72 18.50
C PHE A 387 -18.19 -50.14 17.35
N ARG A 388 -18.46 -49.22 16.43
CA ARG A 388 -18.69 -49.52 15.01
C ARG A 388 -18.15 -48.39 14.15
#